data_AF-A0A645JLW2-F1
#
_entry.id   AF-A0A645JLW2-F1
#
_cell.length_a   1.000
_cell.length_b   1.000
_cell.length_c   1.000
_cell.angle_alpha   90.00
_cell.angle_beta   90.00
_cell.angle_gamma   90.00
#
_symmetry.space_group_name_H-M   'P 1'
#
loop_
_entity.id
_entity.type
_entity.pdbx_description
1 polymer ?
#
loop_
_entity_poly.entity_id
_entity_poly.type
_entity_poly.pdbx_seq_one_letter_code
_entity_poly.pdbx_strand_id
1 'polypeptide(L)'
;MPCLVDANGIMPCHVGDLPVQLAAMNMTNINPQLLTIEAAVTRKKEHVYQAAMLEPHTSSELNIDDIVKMVDELIEVHGDWLPKFH
;
A
#
# COMPACT_ATOMS: atom_id res chain seq x y z
N MET A 1 -5.39 -16.94 -4.99
CA MET A 1 -6.03 -17.15 -6.31
C MET A 1 -5.63 -18.52 -6.81
N PRO A 2 -6.58 -19.40 -7.19
CA PRO A 2 -6.25 -20.61 -7.93
C PRO A 2 -5.79 -20.24 -9.34
N CYS A 3 -4.72 -20.87 -9.82
CA CYS A 3 -4.17 -20.65 -11.15
C CYS A 3 -3.81 -21.98 -11.81
N LEU A 4 -4.02 -22.09 -13.12
CA LEU A 4 -3.45 -23.14 -13.96
C LEU A 4 -2.05 -22.69 -14.42
N VAL A 5 -1.06 -23.58 -14.33
CA VAL A 5 0.32 -23.30 -14.76
C VAL A 5 0.72 -24.31 -15.84
N ASP A 6 1.09 -23.81 -17.01
CA ASP A 6 1.57 -24.60 -18.14
C ASP A 6 2.70 -23.88 -18.91
N ALA A 7 3.06 -24.38 -20.09
CA ALA A 7 4.10 -23.79 -20.94
C ALA A 7 3.75 -22.36 -21.44
N ASN A 8 2.50 -21.92 -21.35
CA ASN A 8 2.04 -20.59 -21.73
C ASN A 8 2.00 -19.62 -20.54
N GLY A 9 2.33 -20.08 -19.31
CA GLY A 9 2.45 -19.24 -18.13
C GLY A 9 1.40 -19.51 -17.06
N ILE A 10 0.97 -18.45 -16.37
CA ILE A 10 0.05 -18.52 -15.22
C ILE A 10 -1.33 -17.99 -15.66
N MET A 11 -2.35 -18.84 -15.64
CA MET A 11 -3.73 -18.46 -15.98
C MET A 11 -4.59 -18.44 -14.71
N PRO A 12 -5.08 -17.27 -14.27
CA PRO A 12 -5.97 -17.16 -13.12
C PRO A 12 -7.30 -17.88 -13.35
N CYS A 13 -7.79 -18.62 -12.36
CA CYS A 13 -9.11 -19.22 -12.37
C CYS A 13 -10.14 -18.30 -11.70
N HIS A 14 -11.39 -18.32 -12.19
CA HIS A 14 -12.47 -17.52 -11.61
C HIS A 14 -12.82 -17.99 -10.20
N VAL A 15 -12.82 -17.07 -9.23
CA VAL A 15 -13.19 -17.34 -7.82
C VAL A 15 -14.63 -16.93 -7.51
N GLY A 16 -15.13 -15.87 -8.15
CA GLY A 16 -16.40 -15.23 -7.80
C GLY A 16 -16.25 -14.13 -6.76
N ASP A 17 -17.39 -13.60 -6.30
CA ASP A 17 -17.42 -12.51 -5.33
C ASP A 17 -17.05 -13.00 -3.92
N LEU A 18 -16.25 -12.20 -3.21
CA LEU A 18 -15.97 -12.44 -1.81
C LEU A 18 -17.16 -11.99 -0.95
N PRO A 19 -17.44 -12.69 0.19
CA PRO A 19 -18.30 -12.14 1.23
C PRO A 19 -17.89 -10.71 1.60
N VAL A 20 -18.87 -9.84 1.82
CA VAL A 20 -18.64 -8.38 1.97
C VAL A 20 -17.61 -8.04 3.04
N GLN A 21 -17.55 -8.80 4.13
CA GLN A 21 -16.61 -8.59 5.22
C GLN A 21 -15.16 -8.87 4.79
N LEU A 22 -14.94 -9.91 3.98
CA LEU A 22 -13.62 -10.26 3.43
C LEU A 22 -13.21 -9.29 2.33
N ALA A 23 -14.15 -8.89 1.47
CA ALA A 23 -13.91 -7.86 0.47
C ALA A 23 -13.49 -6.53 1.14
N ALA A 24 -14.21 -6.11 2.19
CA ALA A 24 -13.89 -4.91 2.96
C ALA A 24 -12.50 -4.99 3.60
N MET A 25 -12.17 -6.11 4.24
CA MET A 25 -10.85 -6.33 4.83
C MET A 25 -9.73 -6.23 3.78
N ASN A 26 -9.90 -6.86 2.62
CA ASN A 26 -8.93 -6.76 1.53
C ASN A 26 -8.79 -5.32 1.02
N MET A 27 -9.89 -4.58 0.87
CA MET A 27 -9.85 -3.18 0.45
C MET A 27 -9.06 -2.31 1.42
N THR A 28 -9.27 -2.47 2.73
CA THR A 28 -8.52 -1.71 3.74
C THR A 28 -7.00 -2.00 3.67
N ASN A 29 -6.60 -3.21 3.28
CA ASN A 29 -5.18 -3.58 3.17
C ASN A 29 -4.54 -3.22 1.82
N ILE A 30 -5.30 -3.24 0.72
CA ILE A 30 -4.76 -2.97 -0.61
C ILE A 30 -4.71 -1.47 -0.93
N ASN A 31 -5.62 -0.67 -0.37
CA ASN A 31 -5.67 0.78 -0.61
C ASN A 31 -4.38 1.51 -0.23
N PRO A 32 -3.72 1.25 0.93
CA PRO A 32 -2.40 1.80 1.25
C PRO A 32 -1.33 1.48 0.20
N GLN A 33 -1.36 0.26 -0.36
CA GLN A 33 -0.41 -0.18 -1.38
C GLN A 33 -0.63 0.55 -2.69
N LEU A 34 -1.90 0.70 -3.12
CA LEU A 34 -2.25 1.49 -4.30
C LEU A 34 -1.80 2.95 -4.16
N LEU A 35 -1.95 3.51 -2.97
CA LEU A 35 -1.53 4.90 -2.71
C LEU A 35 -0.01 5.04 -2.64
N THR A 36 0.70 4.00 -2.21
CA THR A 36 2.18 3.95 -2.27
C THR A 36 2.66 3.87 -3.72
N ILE A 37 1.96 3.12 -4.58
CA ILE A 37 2.22 3.13 -6.04
C ILE A 37 2.00 4.53 -6.60
N GLU A 38 0.91 5.20 -6.24
CA GLU A 38 0.64 6.56 -6.68
C GLU A 38 1.72 7.54 -6.19
N ALA A 39 2.20 7.39 -4.97
CA ALA A 39 3.34 8.16 -4.45
C ALA A 39 4.60 7.93 -5.29
N ALA A 40 4.89 6.69 -5.69
CA ALA A 40 6.05 6.37 -6.52
C ALA A 40 5.93 6.95 -7.95
N VAL A 41 4.73 6.91 -8.54
CA VAL A 41 4.47 7.42 -9.89
C VAL A 41 4.48 8.95 -9.92
N THR A 42 3.75 9.59 -9.00
CA THR A 42 3.59 11.06 -8.98
C THR A 42 4.70 11.78 -8.25
N ARG A 43 5.48 11.07 -7.44
CA ARG A 43 6.50 11.61 -6.53
C ARG A 43 5.96 12.62 -5.51
N LYS A 44 4.65 12.65 -5.28
CA LYS A 44 4.05 13.46 -4.22
C LYS A 44 4.30 12.83 -2.87
N LYS A 45 4.99 13.55 -1.99
CA LYS A 45 5.26 13.10 -0.61
C LYS A 45 3.96 12.86 0.17
N GLU A 46 2.94 13.65 -0.12
CA GLU A 46 1.60 13.58 0.48
C GLU A 46 0.98 12.18 0.39
N HIS A 47 1.16 11.47 -0.73
CA HIS A 47 0.61 10.13 -0.90
C HIS A 47 1.30 9.08 -0.03
N VAL A 48 2.58 9.29 0.33
CA VAL A 48 3.28 8.41 1.28
C VAL A 48 2.65 8.56 2.67
N TYR A 49 2.36 9.80 3.10
CA TYR A 49 1.71 10.04 4.38
C TYR A 49 0.30 9.45 4.41
N GLN A 50 -0.49 9.69 3.38
CA GLN A 50 -1.85 9.15 3.29
C GLN A 50 -1.85 7.61 3.29
N ALA A 51 -0.85 6.98 2.64
CA ALA A 51 -0.72 5.53 2.65
C ALA A 51 -0.44 5.01 4.06
N ALA A 52 0.48 5.65 4.79
CA ALA A 52 0.77 5.29 6.18
C ALA A 52 -0.43 5.54 7.11
N MET A 53 -1.21 6.60 6.88
CA MET A 53 -2.44 6.89 7.64
C MET A 53 -3.56 5.89 7.40
N LEU A 54 -3.60 5.25 6.21
CA LEU A 54 -4.61 4.24 5.88
C LEU A 54 -4.20 2.83 6.30
N GLU A 55 -2.95 2.61 6.67
CA GLU A 55 -2.47 1.31 7.10
C GLU A 55 -3.07 0.95 8.48
N PRO A 56 -3.80 -0.19 8.61
CA PRO A 56 -4.56 -0.51 9.82
C PRO A 56 -3.73 -0.54 11.10
N HIS A 57 -2.52 -1.06 11.06
CA HIS A 57 -1.68 -1.18 12.25
C HIS A 57 -1.14 0.20 12.64
N THR A 58 -0.55 0.93 11.70
CA THR A 58 0.01 2.27 11.89
C THR A 58 -1.03 3.25 12.44
N SER A 59 -2.23 3.26 11.85
CA SER A 59 -3.33 4.12 12.30
C SER A 59 -3.96 3.71 13.64
N SER A 60 -3.75 2.47 14.09
CA SER A 60 -4.20 2.01 15.42
C SER A 60 -3.22 2.42 16.52
N GLU A 61 -1.93 2.49 16.21
CA GLU A 61 -0.87 2.71 17.19
C GLU A 61 -0.42 4.18 17.29
N LEU A 62 -0.55 4.96 16.21
CA LEU A 62 0.01 6.31 16.11
C LEU A 62 -1.06 7.35 15.77
N ASN A 63 -0.89 8.56 16.29
CA ASN A 63 -1.64 9.72 15.82
C ASN A 63 -1.05 10.27 14.51
N ILE A 64 -1.79 11.15 13.84
CA ILE A 64 -1.42 11.70 12.52
C ILE A 64 -0.05 12.39 12.54
N ASP A 65 0.27 13.16 13.57
CA ASP A 65 1.53 13.91 13.64
C ASP A 65 2.73 12.96 13.79
N ASP A 66 2.58 11.92 14.61
CA ASP A 66 3.61 10.88 14.78
C ASP A 66 3.81 10.06 13.50
N ILE A 67 2.74 9.81 12.73
CA ILE A 67 2.85 9.14 11.43
C ILE A 67 3.66 9.98 10.45
N VAL A 68 3.38 11.28 10.34
CA VAL A 68 4.12 12.17 9.44
C VAL A 68 5.60 12.19 9.82
N LYS A 69 5.90 12.32 11.11
CA LYS A 69 7.28 12.30 11.62
C LYS A 69 7.99 10.98 11.31
N MET A 70 7.35 9.85 11.57
CA MET A 70 7.90 8.52 11.27
C MET A 70 8.19 8.37 9.77
N VAL A 71 7.27 8.80 8.90
CA VAL A 71 7.48 8.74 7.45
C VAL A 71 8.63 9.63 7.01
N ASP A 72 8.79 10.82 7.60
CA ASP A 72 9.91 11.71 7.30
C ASP A 72 11.25 11.08 7.68
N GLU A 73 11.34 10.50 8.87
CA GLU A 73 12.53 9.77 9.34
C GLU A 73 12.85 8.59 8.43
N LEU A 74 11.82 7.83 7.99
CA LEU A 74 12.00 6.72 7.06
C LEU A 74 12.51 7.20 5.70
N ILE A 75 11.96 8.28 5.14
CA ILE A 75 12.42 8.84 3.86
C ILE A 75 13.87 9.31 3.97
N GLU A 76 14.23 9.98 5.06
CA GLU A 76 15.60 10.44 5.32
C GLU A 76 16.59 9.27 5.38
N VAL A 77 16.29 8.25 6.18
CA VAL A 77 17.15 7.08 6.37
C VAL A 77 17.34 6.28 5.09
N HIS A 78 16.28 6.11 4.29
CA HIS A 78 16.37 5.39 3.02
C HIS A 78 17.06 6.22 1.92
N GLY A 79 17.06 7.55 2.03
CA GLY A 79 17.88 8.45 1.23
C GLY A 79 17.78 8.22 -0.27
N ASP A 80 18.86 7.72 -0.88
CA ASP A 80 18.97 7.51 -2.33
C ASP A 80 18.34 6.18 -2.82
N TRP A 81 17.84 5.35 -1.91
CA TRP A 81 17.10 4.14 -2.27
C TRP A 81 15.66 4.46 -2.70
N LEU A 82 15.18 5.66 -2.36
CA LEU A 82 13.87 6.16 -2.72
C LEU A 82 13.98 7.24 -3.82
N PRO A 83 12.93 7.40 -4.65
CA PRO A 83 12.85 8.57 -5.52
C PRO A 83 12.82 9.86 -4.68
N LYS A 84 13.32 10.96 -5.26
CA LYS A 84 13.16 12.27 -4.63
C LYS A 84 11.70 12.70 -4.75
N PHE A 85 11.03 12.80 -3.61
CA PHE A 85 9.67 13.30 -3.49
C PHE A 85 9.64 14.82 -3.44
N HIS A 86 8.53 15.41 -3.89
CA HIS A 86 8.23 16.83 -3.78
C HIS A 86 6.92 17.07 -3.04
#